data_AF-A0A0C1QKJ8-F1
#
_entry.id   AF-A0A0C1QKJ8-F1
#
_cell.length_a   1.000
_cell.length_b   1.000
_cell.length_c   1.000
_cell.angle_alpha   90.00
_cell.angle_beta   90.00
_cell.angle_gamma   90.00
#
_symmetry.space_group_name_H-M   'P 1'
#
loop_
_entity.id
_entity.type
_entity.pdbx_description
1 polymer ?
#
loop_
_entity_poly.entity_id
_entity_poly.type
_entity_poly.pdbx_seq_one_letter_code
_entity_poly.pdbx_strand_id
1 'polypeptide(L)'
;ENAIKDFNAAISINFRNDEDYNRRGNAYYAQGKYKEAIDDYSQAIELKPNSETYYSNRGMAYNELKDYENAIKDFNAAISI
;
A
#
# COMPACT_ATOMS: atom_id res chain seq x y z
N GLU A 1 -15.71 7.46 12.78
CA GLU A 1 -15.77 6.10 12.19
C GLU A 1 -14.37 5.66 11.77
N ASN A 2 -14.07 4.37 11.82
CA ASN A 2 -12.71 3.85 11.62
C ASN A 2 -12.49 3.61 10.12
N ALA A 3 -11.66 4.44 9.45
CA ALA A 3 -11.46 4.39 8.00
C ALA A 3 -11.12 2.97 7.47
N ILE A 4 -10.37 2.17 8.25
CA ILE A 4 -10.08 0.77 7.91
C ILE A 4 -11.36 -0.07 7.77
N LYS A 5 -12.35 0.14 8.66
CA LYS A 5 -13.62 -0.58 8.62
C LYS A 5 -14.41 -0.24 7.35
N ASP A 6 -14.37 1.02 6.92
CA ASP A 6 -15.07 1.48 5.73
C ASP A 6 -14.41 0.90 4.47
N PHE A 7 -13.06 0.88 4.41
CA PHE A 7 -12.33 0.23 3.32
C PHE A 7 -12.51 -1.29 3.29
N ASN A 8 -12.55 -1.96 4.45
CA ASN A 8 -12.88 -3.38 4.52
C ASN A 8 -14.26 -3.67 3.93
N ALA A 9 -15.26 -2.84 4.23
CA ALA A 9 -16.59 -2.97 3.67
C ALA A 9 -16.56 -2.78 2.14
N ALA A 10 -15.89 -1.75 1.63
CA ALA A 10 -15.74 -1.48 0.19
C ALA A 10 -15.10 -2.66 -0.57
N ILE A 11 -14.01 -3.21 -0.03
CA ILE A 11 -13.31 -4.37 -0.61
C ILE A 11 -14.19 -5.63 -0.56
N SER A 12 -14.98 -5.81 0.51
CA SER A 12 -15.84 -6.99 0.69
C SER A 12 -17.04 -7.05 -0.26
N ILE A 13 -17.56 -5.89 -0.70
CA ILE A 13 -18.70 -5.81 -1.66
C ILE A 13 -18.27 -5.94 -3.13
N ASN A 14 -17.08 -6.49 -3.37
CA ASN A 14 -16.51 -6.75 -4.69
C ASN A 14 -16.15 -5.49 -5.52
N PHE A 15 -16.09 -4.32 -4.88
CA PHE A 15 -15.45 -3.14 -5.46
C PHE A 15 -13.95 -3.17 -5.13
N ARG A 16 -13.22 -4.09 -5.77
CA ARG A 16 -11.77 -4.23 -5.62
C ARG A 16 -11.05 -3.21 -6.51
N ASN A 17 -11.07 -1.94 -6.11
CA ASN A 17 -10.29 -0.89 -6.76
C ASN A 17 -8.91 -0.81 -6.10
N ASP A 18 -7.86 -0.65 -6.91
CA ASP A 18 -6.49 -0.41 -6.45
C ASP A 18 -6.40 0.77 -5.45
N GLU A 19 -7.21 1.80 -5.65
CA GLU A 19 -7.25 2.97 -4.78
C GLU A 19 -7.75 2.65 -3.37
N ASP A 20 -8.72 1.75 -3.21
CA ASP A 20 -9.25 1.39 -1.89
C ASP A 20 -8.23 0.63 -1.06
N TYR A 21 -7.47 -0.27 -1.70
CA TYR A 21 -6.32 -0.92 -1.07
C TYR A 21 -5.26 0.10 -0.68
N ASN A 22 -4.88 1.03 -1.57
CA ASN A 22 -3.90 2.06 -1.24
C ASN A 22 -4.35 2.96 -0.07
N ARG A 23 -5.63 3.36 -0.04
CA ARG A 23 -6.18 4.18 1.04
C ARG A 23 -6.23 3.43 2.37
N ARG A 24 -6.54 2.13 2.36
CA ARG A 24 -6.49 1.29 3.58
C ARG A 24 -5.04 1.07 4.03
N GLY A 25 -4.12 0.87 3.09
CA GLY A 25 -2.69 0.82 3.36
C GLY A 25 -2.18 2.09 4.03
N ASN A 26 -2.57 3.27 3.53
CA ASN A 26 -2.25 4.56 4.15
C ASN A 26 -2.80 4.67 5.59
N ALA A 27 -4.02 4.17 5.82
CA ALA A 27 -4.61 4.16 7.16
C ALA A 27 -3.86 3.22 8.12
N TYR A 28 -3.41 2.06 7.66
CA TYR A 28 -2.54 1.17 8.43
C TYR A 28 -1.17 1.79 8.71
N TYR A 29 -0.56 2.42 7.70
CA TYR A 29 0.72 3.13 7.84
C TYR A 29 0.64 4.22 8.91
N ALA A 30 -0.40 5.05 8.89
CA ALA A 30 -0.63 6.09 9.89
C ALA A 30 -0.82 5.54 11.32
N GLN A 31 -1.19 4.27 11.46
CA GLN A 31 -1.30 3.57 12.75
C GLN A 31 -0.01 2.82 13.14
N GLY A 32 1.07 2.92 12.37
CA GLY A 32 2.31 2.16 12.58
C GLY A 32 2.21 0.67 12.22
N LYS A 33 1.12 0.26 11.55
CA LYS A 33 0.86 -1.11 11.12
C LYS A 33 1.45 -1.36 9.74
N TYR A 34 2.77 -1.29 9.67
CA TYR A 34 3.48 -1.24 8.39
C TYR A 34 3.39 -2.55 7.59
N LYS A 35 3.26 -3.71 8.24
CA LYS A 35 3.08 -5.00 7.54
C LYS A 35 1.74 -5.06 6.82
N GLU A 36 0.67 -4.69 7.52
CA GLU A 36 -0.67 -4.61 6.93
C GLU A 36 -0.74 -3.56 5.82
N ALA A 37 -0.02 -2.44 5.97
CA ALA A 37 0.12 -1.45 4.91
C ALA A 37 0.81 -2.03 3.66
N ILE A 38 1.90 -2.79 3.84
CA ILE A 38 2.62 -3.46 2.74
C ILE A 38 1.73 -4.43 1.98
N ASP A 39 0.94 -5.23 2.69
CA ASP A 39 0.02 -6.18 2.07
C ASP A 39 -1.01 -5.44 1.19
N ASP A 40 -1.58 -4.35 1.69
CA ASP A 40 -2.55 -3.53 0.97
C ASP A 40 -1.93 -2.82 -0.24
N TYR A 41 -0.75 -2.20 -0.10
CA TYR A 41 -0.07 -1.60 -1.25
C TYR A 41 0.31 -2.66 -2.29
N SER A 42 0.64 -3.89 -1.87
CA SER A 42 0.92 -4.98 -2.80
C SER A 42 -0.32 -5.38 -3.61
N GLN A 43 -1.49 -5.43 -2.98
CA GLN A 43 -2.76 -5.62 -3.69
C GLN A 43 -3.06 -4.47 -4.67
N ALA A 44 -2.79 -3.22 -4.29
CA ALA A 44 -2.94 -2.08 -5.19
C ALA A 44 -2.00 -2.18 -6.41
N ILE A 45 -0.75 -2.61 -6.21
CA ILE A 45 0.24 -2.85 -7.27
C ILE A 45 -0.18 -4.01 -8.19
N GLU A 46 -0.70 -5.11 -7.65
CA GLU A 46 -1.21 -6.23 -8.45
C GLU A 46 -2.33 -5.80 -9.40
N LEU A 47 -3.21 -4.91 -8.93
CA LEU A 47 -4.31 -4.36 -9.73
C LEU A 47 -3.85 -3.29 -10.72
N LYS A 48 -2.88 -2.46 -10.34
CA LYS A 48 -2.33 -1.39 -11.18
C LYS A 48 -0.80 -1.30 -11.02
N PRO A 49 -0.05 -2.08 -11.82
CA PRO A 49 1.41 -2.22 -11.65
C PRO A 49 2.22 -1.02 -12.14
N ASN A 50 1.58 -0.02 -12.75
CA ASN A 50 2.23 1.17 -13.31
C ASN A 50 1.88 2.44 -12.50
N SER A 51 1.71 2.32 -11.18
CA SER A 51 1.55 3.48 -10.30
C SER A 51 2.76 3.66 -9.40
N GLU A 52 3.55 4.68 -9.71
CA GLU A 52 4.67 5.18 -8.92
C GLU A 52 4.30 5.45 -7.46
N THR A 53 3.05 5.90 -7.22
CA THR A 53 2.53 6.18 -5.87
C THR A 53 2.49 4.91 -5.02
N TYR A 54 2.03 3.79 -5.56
CA TYR A 54 1.86 2.56 -4.77
C TYR A 54 3.20 1.92 -4.40
N TYR A 55 4.17 1.93 -5.32
CA TYR A 55 5.54 1.50 -5.00
C TYR A 55 6.19 2.45 -3.99
N SER A 56 6.04 3.77 -4.14
CA SER A 56 6.60 4.72 -3.16
C SER A 56 6.02 4.49 -1.76
N ASN A 57 4.70 4.28 -1.65
CA ASN A 57 4.05 4.01 -0.38
C ASN A 57 4.50 2.71 0.27
N ARG A 58 4.66 1.65 -0.52
CA ARG A 58 5.18 0.36 -0.02
C ARG A 58 6.66 0.46 0.37
N GLY A 59 7.46 1.20 -0.40
CA GLY A 59 8.85 1.48 -0.09
C GLY A 59 9.02 2.24 1.23
N MET A 60 8.16 3.23 1.50
CA MET A 60 8.13 3.91 2.80
C MET A 60 7.81 2.94 3.94
N ALA A 61 6.83 2.05 3.76
CA ALA A 61 6.46 1.07 4.79
C ALA A 61 7.60 0.06 5.07
N TYR A 62 8.31 -0.40 4.03
CA TYR A 62 9.52 -1.21 4.21
C TYR A 62 10.62 -0.46 4.95
N ASN A 63 10.83 0.83 4.63
CA ASN A 63 11.82 1.68 5.32
C ASN A 63 11.52 1.82 6.82
N GLU A 64 10.25 2.00 7.20
CA GLU A 64 9.83 2.04 8.60
C GLU A 64 10.12 0.73 9.35
N LEU A 65 10.03 -0.41 8.64
CA LEU A 65 10.41 -1.72 9.15
C LEU A 65 11.93 -1.99 9.10
N LYS A 66 12.72 -1.03 8.62
CA LYS A 66 14.17 -1.14 8.36
C LYS A 66 14.53 -2.22 7.32
N ASP A 67 13.58 -2.61 6.49
CA ASP A 67 13.80 -3.47 5.33
C ASP A 67 14.26 -2.61 4.15
N TYR A 68 15.51 -2.15 4.24
CA TYR A 68 16.06 -1.20 3.29
C TYR A 68 16.23 -1.80 1.88
N GLU A 69 16.42 -3.12 1.77
CA GLU A 69 16.56 -3.80 0.49
C GLU A 69 15.26 -3.70 -0.33
N ASN A 70 14.14 -4.07 0.29
CA ASN A 70 12.84 -3.97 -0.38
C ASN A 70 12.40 -2.51 -0.57
N ALA A 71 12.73 -1.62 0.38
CA ALA A 71 12.46 -0.19 0.21
C ALA A 71 13.16 0.40 -1.02
N ILE A 72 14.46 0.13 -1.19
CA ILE A 72 15.24 0.60 -2.35
C ILE A 72 14.67 0.02 -3.64
N LYS A 73 14.32 -1.26 -3.66
CA LYS A 73 13.70 -1.91 -4.83
C LYS A 73 12.42 -1.20 -5.24
N ASP A 74 11.53 -0.92 -4.30
CA ASP A 74 10.27 -0.24 -4.59
C ASP A 74 10.47 1.23 -5.01
N PHE A 75 11.40 1.97 -4.39
CA PHE A 75 11.71 3.34 -4.83
C PHE A 75 12.31 3.37 -6.24
N ASN A 76 13.18 2.43 -6.58
CA ASN A 76 13.71 2.31 -7.95
C ASN A 76 12.62 1.95 -8.97
N ALA A 77 11.69 1.05 -8.60
CA ALA A 77 10.53 0.74 -9.43
C ALA A 77 9.66 2.00 -9.64
N ALA A 78 9.39 2.78 -8.59
CA ALA A 78 8.64 4.02 -8.68
C ALA A 78 9.30 5.05 -9.61
N ILE A 79 10.63 5.17 -9.59
CA ILE A 79 11.39 6.08 -10.47
C ILE A 79 11.38 5.61 -11.94
N SER A 80 11.21 4.31 -12.18
CA SER A 80 11.29 3.71 -13.52
C SER A 80 9.95 3.68 -14.26
N ILE A 81 8.84 4.02 -13.59
CA ILE A 81 7.49 4.14 -14.17
C ILE A 81 7.32 5.52 -14.80
#